data_AF-A0A3E2NXA9-F1
#
_entry.id   AF-A0A3E2NXA9-F1
#
_cell.length_a   1.000
_cell.length_b   1.000
_cell.length_c   1.000
_cell.angle_alpha   90.00
_cell.angle_beta   90.00
_cell.angle_gamma   90.00
#
_symmetry.space_group_name_H-M   'P 1'
#
loop_
_entity.id
_entity.type
_entity.pdbx_description
1 polymer ?
#
loop_
_entity_poly.entity_id
_entity_poly.type
_entity_poly.pdbx_seq_one_letter_code
_entity_poly.pdbx_strand_id
1 'polypeptide(L)'
;MRIKTIIILVIAILLTIIFMQNLDPVRFTVLFSTLYISKVSMMLVVLAVGFVLGYLVGRPGRKKYNHIGYDKDTPHPEDPRTLSDEDRDYIN
;
A
#
# COMPACT_ATOMS: atom_id res chain seq x y z
N MET A 1 16.12 -37.87 0.82
CA MET A 1 15.60 -36.49 0.85
C MET A 1 16.31 -35.69 1.93
N ARG A 2 16.55 -34.40 1.72
CA ARG A 2 17.11 -33.53 2.76
C ARG A 2 16.08 -33.39 3.89
N ILE A 3 16.52 -33.31 5.15
CA ILE A 3 15.62 -33.16 6.32
C ILE A 3 14.59 -32.02 6.11
N LYS A 4 15.03 -30.93 5.47
CA LYS A 4 14.19 -29.78 5.13
C LYS A 4 13.00 -30.16 4.24
N THR A 5 13.19 -31.04 3.26
CA THR A 5 12.12 -31.51 2.36
C THR A 5 11.09 -32.34 3.12
N ILE A 6 11.53 -33.21 4.02
CA ILE A 6 10.64 -34.04 4.84
C ILE A 6 9.81 -33.14 5.77
N ILE A 7 10.45 -32.17 6.42
CA ILE A 7 9.76 -31.19 7.28
C ILE A 7 8.71 -30.41 6.50
N ILE A 8 9.07 -29.87 5.32
CA ILE A 8 8.12 -29.13 4.46
C ILE A 8 6.95 -30.04 4.05
N LEU A 9 7.21 -31.30 3.69
CA LEU A 9 6.17 -32.26 3.32
C LEU A 9 5.20 -32.52 4.48
N VAL A 10 5.72 -32.77 5.68
CA VAL A 10 4.90 -32.99 6.88
C VAL A 10 4.03 -31.76 7.16
N ILE A 11 4.62 -30.56 7.11
CA ILE A 11 3.86 -29.31 7.29
C ILE A 11 2.76 -29.18 6.23
N ALA A 12 3.06 -29.45 4.96
CA ALA A 12 2.08 -29.37 3.89
C ALA A 12 0.90 -30.35 4.08
N ILE A 13 1.17 -31.58 4.50
CA ILE A 13 0.14 -32.58 4.80
C ILE A 13 -0.73 -32.11 5.96
N LEU A 14 -0.13 -31.67 7.07
CA LEU A 14 -0.87 -31.18 8.24
C LEU A 14 -1.74 -29.98 7.87
N LEU A 15 -1.20 -29.04 7.10
CA LEU A 15 -1.93 -27.86 6.64
C LEU A 15 -3.11 -28.24 5.74
N THR A 16 -2.93 -29.23 4.87
CA THR A 16 -4.01 -29.78 4.03
C THR A 16 -5.12 -30.40 4.88
N ILE A 17 -4.77 -31.17 5.92
CA ILE A 17 -5.74 -31.76 6.86
C ILE A 17 -6.53 -30.66 7.58
N ILE A 18 -5.85 -29.63 8.10
CA ILE A 18 -6.50 -28.50 8.77
C ILE A 18 -7.49 -27.82 7.82
N PHE A 19 -7.13 -27.62 6.56
CA PHE A 19 -8.06 -27.07 5.56
C PHE A 19 -9.27 -27.97 5.36
N MET A 20 -9.06 -29.27 5.13
CA MET A 20 -10.16 -30.22 4.96
C MET A 20 -11.11 -30.25 6.17
N GLN A 21 -10.58 -30.19 7.39
CA GLN A 21 -11.38 -30.16 8.62
C GLN A 21 -12.19 -28.86 8.81
N ASN A 22 -11.86 -27.80 8.09
CA ASN A 22 -12.54 -26.50 8.18
C ASN A 22 -13.33 -26.17 6.89
N LEU A 23 -13.49 -27.13 5.98
CA LEU A 23 -14.33 -26.98 4.78
C LEU A 23 -15.83 -27.05 5.08
N ASP A 24 -16.22 -27.38 6.31
CA ASP A 24 -17.63 -27.47 6.69
C ASP A 24 -18.39 -26.16 6.40
N PRO A 25 -19.52 -26.24 5.68
CA PRO A 25 -20.31 -25.07 5.34
C PRO A 25 -20.98 -24.51 6.59
N VAL A 26 -20.76 -23.22 6.85
CA VAL A 26 -21.40 -22.47 7.93
C VAL A 26 -22.36 -21.46 7.32
N ARG A 27 -23.49 -21.25 8.01
CA ARG A 27 -24.50 -20.26 7.62
C ARG A 27 -23.99 -18.86 7.96
N PHE A 28 -23.86 -18.03 6.95
CA PHE A 28 -23.60 -16.60 7.09
C PHE A 28 -24.81 -15.81 6.60
N THR A 29 -25.33 -14.93 7.46
CA THR A 29 -26.35 -13.96 7.06
C THR A 29 -25.63 -12.66 6.71
N VAL A 30 -25.67 -12.26 5.45
CA VAL A 30 -25.07 -11.02 4.96
C VAL A 30 -26.19 -10.10 4.48
N LEU A 31 -26.41 -9.02 5.22
CA LEU A 31 -27.50 -8.06 5.01
C LEU A 31 -28.87 -8.76 4.94
N PHE A 32 -29.36 -9.04 3.72
CA PHE A 32 -30.68 -9.62 3.45
C PHE A 32 -30.62 -11.04 2.86
N SER A 33 -29.43 -11.63 2.75
CA SER A 33 -29.23 -12.96 2.15
C SER A 33 -28.52 -13.93 3.10
N THR A 34 -28.90 -15.20 3.03
CA THR A 34 -28.26 -16.28 3.75
C THR A 34 -27.43 -17.13 2.81
N LEU A 35 -26.13 -17.22 3.07
CA LEU A 35 -25.18 -17.98 2.27
C LEU A 35 -24.57 -19.11 3.12
N TYR A 36 -24.31 -20.24 2.49
CA TYR A 36 -23.60 -21.36 3.10
C TYR A 36 -22.22 -21.43 2.47
N ILE A 37 -21.21 -21.04 3.23
CA ILE A 37 -19.83 -20.95 2.77
C ILE A 37 -18.95 -21.65 3.82
N SER A 38 -17.89 -22.32 3.38
CA SER A 38 -16.93 -22.92 4.31
C SER A 38 -16.25 -21.84 5.16
N LYS A 39 -15.85 -22.20 6.38
CA LYS A 39 -15.11 -21.28 7.27
C LYS A 39 -13.82 -20.78 6.60
N VAL A 40 -13.09 -21.67 5.94
CA VAL A 40 -11.82 -21.35 5.24
C VAL A 40 -12.06 -20.34 4.11
N SER A 41 -13.04 -20.58 3.25
CA SER A 41 -13.35 -19.66 2.15
C SER A 41 -13.76 -18.28 2.65
N MET A 42 -14.55 -18.21 3.74
CA MET A 42 -14.94 -16.94 4.33
C MET A 42 -13.74 -16.17 4.90
N MET A 43 -12.82 -16.85 5.60
CA MET A 43 -11.58 -16.22 6.08
C MET A 43 -10.74 -15.63 4.94
N LEU A 44 -10.65 -16.34 3.80
CA LEU A 44 -9.92 -15.87 2.63
C LEU A 44 -10.58 -14.63 2.00
N VAL A 45 -11.91 -14.64 1.87
CA VAL A 45 -12.68 -13.48 1.35
C VAL A 45 -12.48 -12.26 2.25
N VAL A 46 -12.60 -12.42 3.57
CA VAL A 46 -12.40 -11.32 4.52
C VAL A 46 -10.96 -10.79 4.47
N LEU A 47 -9.97 -11.67 4.39
CA LEU A 47 -8.57 -11.28 4.25
C LEU A 47 -8.33 -10.50 2.96
N ALA A 48 -8.86 -10.97 1.83
CA ALA A 48 -8.72 -10.31 0.54
C ALA A 48 -9.38 -8.92 0.55
N VAL A 49 -10.63 -8.82 1.04
CA VAL A 49 -11.35 -7.54 1.15
C VAL A 49 -10.61 -6.58 2.10
N GLY A 50 -10.20 -7.06 3.27
CA GLY A 50 -9.45 -6.27 4.25
C GLY A 50 -8.11 -5.79 3.70
N PHE A 51 -7.39 -6.64 2.97
CA PHE A 51 -6.14 -6.27 2.30
C PHE A 51 -6.35 -5.20 1.23
N VAL A 52 -7.37 -5.36 0.37
CA VAL A 52 -7.68 -4.38 -0.67
C VAL A 52 -8.08 -3.04 -0.07
N LEU A 53 -9.00 -3.02 0.90
CA LEU A 53 -9.42 -1.81 1.59
C LEU A 53 -8.25 -1.15 2.33
N GLY A 54 -7.47 -1.95 3.06
CA GLY A 54 -6.27 -1.49 3.76
C GLY A 54 -5.23 -0.91 2.81
N TYR A 55 -5.04 -1.54 1.64
CA TYR A 55 -4.15 -1.02 0.60
C TYR A 55 -4.68 0.30 0.01
N LEU A 56 -5.97 0.41 -0.28
CA LEU A 56 -6.57 1.63 -0.83
C LEU A 56 -6.49 2.80 0.17
N VAL A 57 -6.86 2.56 1.44
CA VAL A 57 -6.84 3.57 2.52
C VAL A 57 -5.42 3.91 2.93
N GLY A 58 -4.57 2.89 3.08
CA GLY A 58 -3.19 3.03 3.52
C GLY A 58 -2.24 3.49 2.43
N ARG A 59 -2.65 3.56 1.16
CA ARG A 59 -1.84 4.09 0.07
C ARG A 59 -1.48 5.52 0.43
N PRO A 60 -0.20 5.83 0.78
CA PRO A 60 0.19 7.21 0.98
C PRO A 60 -0.06 7.89 -0.34
N GLY A 61 -1.04 8.82 -0.34
CA GLY A 61 -1.28 9.66 -1.49
C GLY A 61 0.08 10.21 -1.89
N ARG A 62 0.45 10.09 -3.17
CA ARG A 62 1.60 10.84 -3.68
C ARG A 62 1.26 12.27 -3.30
N LYS A 63 1.89 12.79 -2.24
CA LYS A 63 1.91 14.21 -2.00
C LYS A 63 2.51 14.72 -3.30
N LYS A 64 1.66 15.23 -4.19
CA LYS A 64 2.09 16.25 -5.10
C LYS A 64 2.50 17.33 -4.11
N TYR A 65 3.76 17.32 -3.73
CA TYR A 65 4.47 18.54 -3.48
C TYR A 65 4.25 19.30 -4.77
N ASN A 66 3.14 20.02 -4.81
CA ASN A 66 3.00 21.18 -5.64
C ASN A 66 4.14 22.04 -5.11
N HIS A 67 5.30 21.92 -5.73
CA HIS A 67 6.21 23.03 -5.85
C HIS A 67 5.48 24.09 -6.69
N ILE A 68 4.34 24.58 -6.20
CA ILE A 68 3.77 25.83 -6.65
C ILE A 68 4.36 26.83 -5.68
N GLY A 69 5.46 27.45 -6.12
CA GLY A 69 5.56 28.88 -5.94
C GLY A 69 6.66 29.43 -5.04
N TYR A 70 7.78 28.73 -4.83
CA TYR A 70 8.99 29.38 -4.29
C TYR A 70 10.24 28.82 -4.94
N ASP A 71 10.35 29.02 -6.25
CA ASP A 71 11.64 28.96 -6.93
C ASP A 71 11.63 29.99 -8.06
N LYS A 72 11.67 31.27 -7.65
CA LYS A 72 11.90 32.41 -8.54
C LYS A 72 13.08 33.23 -8.05
N ASP A 73 14.13 32.58 -7.56
CA ASP A 73 15.41 33.24 -7.27
C ASP A 73 16.58 32.34 -7.67
N THR A 74 16.48 31.68 -8.82
CA THR A 74 17.69 31.22 -9.53
C THR A 74 18.15 32.37 -10.42
N PRO A 75 19.27 33.02 -10.12
CA PRO A 75 19.79 34.09 -10.96
C PRO A 75 20.07 33.51 -12.33
N HIS A 76 19.34 33.98 -13.36
CA HIS A 76 19.74 33.75 -14.73
C HIS A 76 21.11 34.44 -14.91
N PRO A 77 22.16 33.72 -15.34
CA PRO A 77 23.51 34.27 -15.49
C PRO A 77 23.64 35.31 -16.62
N GLU A 78 22.53 35.74 -17.23
CA GLU A 78 22.50 36.59 -18.42
C GLU A 78 21.80 37.95 -18.21
N ASP A 79 21.30 38.28 -17.01
CA ASP A 79 20.79 39.63 -16.75
C ASP A 79 21.87 40.48 -16.05
N PRO A 80 22.41 41.54 -16.69
CA PRO A 80 23.39 42.43 -16.08
C PRO A 80 22.80 43.31 -14.95
N ARG A 81 21.54 43.09 -14.56
CA ARG A 81 20.82 43.83 -13.51
C ARG A 81 20.67 43.00 -12.22
N THR A 82 21.78 42.44 -11.75
CA THR A 82 21.84 41.73 -10.46
C THR A 82 22.00 42.65 -9.25
N LEU A 83 22.24 43.95 -9.47
CA LEU A 83 22.32 44.95 -8.40
C LEU A 83 21.01 45.74 -8.30
N SER A 84 20.56 45.91 -7.05
CA SER A 84 19.45 46.79 -6.69
C SER A 84 19.79 48.24 -7.01
N ASP A 85 18.78 49.10 -7.20
CA ASP A 85 19.00 50.51 -7.52
C ASP A 85 19.75 51.24 -6.40
N GLU A 86 19.57 50.83 -5.14
CA GLU A 86 20.32 51.35 -3.97
C GLU A 86 21.81 50.96 -4.02
N ASP A 87 22.15 49.75 -4.48
CA ASP A 87 23.55 49.30 -4.55
C ASP A 87 24.34 49.99 -5.67
N ARG A 88 23.66 50.57 -6.67
CA ARG A 88 24.30 51.25 -7.81
C ARG A 88 24.92 52.60 -7.45
N ASP A 89 24.40 53.26 -6.42
CA ASP A 89 24.93 54.54 -5.96
C ASP A 89 26.26 54.38 -5.19
N TYR A 90 26.64 53.15 -4.82
CA TYR A 90 27.91 52.87 -4.12
C TYR A 90 29.11 52.65 -5.06
N ILE A 91 28.86 52.42 -6.36
CA ILE A 91 29.90 52.06 -7.35
C ILE A 91 30.33 53.25 -8.22
N ASN A 92 29.71 54.42 -8.04
CA ASN A 92 30.02 55.67 -8.74
C ASN A 92 30.71 56.67 -7.80
#